data_AF-A0A813LQB9-F1
#
_entry.id   AF-A0A813LQB9-F1
#
_cell.length_a   1.000
_cell.length_b   1.000
_cell.length_c   1.000
_cell.angle_alpha   90.00
_cell.angle_beta   90.00
_cell.angle_gamma   90.00
#
_symmetry.space_group_name_H-M   'P 1'
#
loop_
_entity.id
_entity.type
_entity.pdbx_description
1 polymer ?
#
loop_
_entity_poly.entity_id
_entity_poly.type
_entity_poly.pdbx_seq_one_letter_code
_entity_poly.pdbx_strand_id
1 'polypeptide(L)'
;MVRLREERSADWHWRQFSSKNKLPIGTKLASVPDETAQQFLANYSAGSFGAQIEYATDDMIAQLSELRLSTKTAHWQWEQHCNRTAMGLANPWKLPVQVLRDFLAAHAAGDLEEVEIGSEEMVNQVERFRKKPGGPRLWASFLKEHYVSSISDPGRLPEQLVRRFLANAGLHPKERLRSALVKRLQRELKPEDIVYE
;
A
#
# COMPACT_ATOMS: atom_id res chain seq x y z
N MET A 1 24.50 -19.51 16.29
CA MET A 1 23.53 -18.40 16.17
C MET A 1 23.01 -18.42 14.73
N VAL A 2 21.80 -18.95 14.51
CA VAL A 2 21.21 -19.07 13.16
C VAL A 2 21.02 -17.66 12.58
N ARG A 3 21.53 -17.41 11.38
CA ARG A 3 21.35 -16.13 10.69
C ARG A 3 19.96 -16.10 10.07
N LEU A 4 18.94 -15.85 10.89
CA LEU A 4 17.54 -15.71 10.45
C LEU A 4 17.34 -14.72 9.29
N ARG A 5 18.26 -13.78 9.11
CA ARG A 5 18.21 -12.82 8.00
C ARG A 5 18.45 -13.45 6.63
N GLU A 6 19.10 -14.61 6.57
CA GLU A 6 19.44 -15.29 5.31
C GLU A 6 18.31 -16.25 4.87
N GLU A 7 17.48 -16.71 5.80
CA GLU A 7 16.37 -17.61 5.52
C GLU A 7 15.13 -16.84 5.06
N ARG A 8 14.69 -17.09 3.82
CA ARG A 8 13.48 -16.47 3.25
C ARG A 8 12.22 -16.76 4.08
N SER A 9 12.16 -17.91 4.76
CA SER A 9 11.04 -18.34 5.60
C SER A 9 10.93 -17.58 6.90
N ALA A 10 12.03 -17.03 7.41
CA ALA A 10 12.02 -16.26 8.65
C ALA A 10 11.15 -15.00 8.52
N ASP A 11 11.22 -14.27 7.40
CA ASP A 11 10.42 -13.06 7.17
C ASP A 11 8.91 -13.38 7.11
N TRP A 12 8.55 -14.47 6.42
CA TRP A 12 7.16 -14.92 6.34
C TRP A 12 6.62 -15.41 7.70
N HIS A 13 7.34 -16.31 8.37
CA HIS A 13 6.94 -16.80 9.70
C HIS A 13 6.87 -15.66 10.72
N TRP A 14 7.78 -14.69 10.65
CA TRP A 14 7.74 -13.51 11.51
C TRP A 14 6.46 -12.70 11.29
N ARG A 15 6.02 -12.52 10.04
CA ARG A 15 4.76 -11.83 9.74
C ARG A 15 3.54 -12.60 10.25
N GLN A 16 3.50 -13.91 10.05
CA GLN A 16 2.43 -14.75 10.59
C GLN A 16 2.36 -14.69 12.12
N PHE A 17 3.52 -14.80 12.77
CA PHE A 17 3.63 -14.65 14.22
C PHE A 17 3.17 -13.27 14.69
N SER A 18 3.63 -12.21 14.02
CA SER A 18 3.24 -10.83 14.33
C SER A 18 1.73 -10.63 14.22
N SER A 19 1.12 -11.14 13.14
CA SER A 19 -0.33 -11.08 12.92
C SER A 19 -1.10 -11.83 14.02
N LYS A 20 -0.69 -13.06 14.37
CA LYS A 20 -1.30 -13.86 15.45
C LYS A 20 -1.23 -13.17 16.81
N ASN A 21 -0.14 -12.45 17.07
CA ASN A 21 0.08 -11.71 18.32
C ASN A 21 -0.42 -10.24 18.26
N LYS A 22 -1.21 -9.87 17.24
CA LYS A 22 -1.78 -8.52 17.06
C LYS A 22 -0.73 -7.40 17.05
N LEU A 23 0.48 -7.69 16.59
CA LEU A 23 1.52 -6.69 16.40
C LEU A 23 1.23 -5.86 15.13
N PRO A 24 1.60 -4.56 15.10
CA PRO A 24 1.45 -3.75 13.90
C PRO A 24 2.13 -4.36 12.67
N ILE A 25 1.53 -4.20 11.49
CA ILE A 25 2.10 -4.70 10.23
C ILE A 25 3.48 -4.06 10.00
N GLY A 26 4.46 -4.87 9.64
CA GLY A 26 5.83 -4.41 9.38
C GLY A 26 6.67 -4.15 10.64
N THR A 27 6.17 -4.52 11.82
CA THR A 27 6.97 -4.57 13.05
C THR A 27 8.24 -5.37 12.81
N LYS A 28 9.40 -4.84 13.20
CA LYS A 28 10.68 -5.54 13.08
C LYS A 28 10.90 -6.40 14.31
N LEU A 29 11.52 -7.57 14.13
CA LEU A 29 11.88 -8.44 15.27
C LEU A 29 12.74 -7.72 16.32
N ALA A 30 13.62 -6.81 15.90
CA ALA A 30 14.47 -6.05 16.81
C ALA A 30 13.74 -4.92 17.58
N SER A 31 12.47 -4.64 17.27
CA SER A 31 11.68 -3.58 17.93
C SER A 31 10.60 -4.11 18.87
N VAL A 32 10.47 -5.43 19.02
CA VAL A 32 9.52 -6.03 19.98
C VAL A 32 10.22 -6.31 21.31
N PRO A 33 9.46 -6.48 22.42
CA PRO A 33 10.03 -6.93 23.69
C PRO A 33 10.79 -8.25 23.55
N ASP A 34 11.84 -8.43 24.37
CA ASP A 34 12.71 -9.61 24.32
C ASP A 34 11.93 -10.92 24.49
N GLU A 35 10.93 -10.95 25.37
CA GLU A 35 10.06 -12.11 25.58
C GLU A 35 9.33 -12.51 24.28
N THR A 36 8.77 -11.53 23.56
CA THR A 36 8.10 -11.75 22.27
C THR A 36 9.07 -12.26 21.21
N ALA A 37 10.28 -11.69 21.15
CA ALA A 37 11.32 -12.15 20.23
C ALA A 37 11.75 -13.59 20.57
N GLN A 38 12.01 -13.89 21.84
CA GLN A 38 12.38 -15.23 22.31
C GLN A 38 11.28 -16.26 22.01
N GLN A 39 10.01 -15.90 22.18
CA GLN A 39 8.89 -16.79 21.85
C GLN A 39 8.85 -17.10 20.35
N PHE A 40 9.05 -16.10 19.48
CA PHE A 40 9.15 -16.34 18.05
C PHE A 40 10.31 -17.28 17.72
N LEU A 41 11.50 -17.02 18.29
CA LEU A 41 12.70 -17.82 18.07
C LEU A 41 12.51 -19.28 18.51
N ALA A 42 11.88 -19.49 19.66
CA ALA A 42 11.57 -20.82 20.18
C ALA A 42 10.59 -21.57 19.27
N ASN A 43 9.53 -20.90 18.81
CA ASN A 43 8.58 -21.49 17.86
C ASN A 43 9.24 -21.80 16.50
N TYR A 44 10.14 -20.94 16.05
CA TYR A 44 10.84 -21.10 14.77
C TYR A 44 11.81 -22.29 14.83
N SER A 45 12.63 -22.39 15.87
CA SER A 45 13.58 -23.49 16.04
C SER A 45 12.88 -24.83 16.30
N ALA A 46 11.72 -24.81 16.94
CA ALA A 46 10.88 -26.00 17.15
C ALA A 46 10.09 -26.43 15.89
N GLY A 47 10.18 -25.71 14.77
CA GLY A 47 9.41 -26.01 13.56
C GLY A 47 7.91 -25.82 13.72
N SER A 48 7.46 -25.00 14.69
CA SER A 48 6.04 -24.82 15.02
C SER A 48 5.23 -24.04 13.98
N PHE A 49 5.88 -23.51 12.93
CA PHE A 49 5.22 -22.81 11.83
C PHE A 49 4.74 -23.75 10.71
N GLY A 50 4.96 -25.07 10.85
CA GLY A 50 4.43 -26.08 9.94
C GLY A 50 5.45 -26.57 8.91
N ALA A 51 4.93 -27.20 7.85
CA ALA A 51 5.73 -27.78 6.78
C ALA A 51 6.59 -26.72 6.06
N GLN A 52 7.64 -27.19 5.39
CA GLN A 52 8.52 -26.36 4.58
C GLN A 52 7.72 -25.52 3.57
N ILE A 53 7.95 -24.21 3.58
CA ILE A 53 7.31 -23.28 2.65
C ILE A 53 7.94 -23.44 1.28
N GLU A 54 7.11 -23.78 0.29
CA GLU A 54 7.47 -23.68 -1.12
C GLU A 54 7.31 -22.24 -1.59
N TYR A 55 8.31 -21.74 -2.31
CA TYR A 55 8.33 -20.39 -2.88
C TYR A 55 7.95 -20.42 -4.35
N ALA A 56 7.47 -19.28 -4.85
CA ALA A 56 7.20 -19.10 -6.26
C ALA A 56 8.43 -19.40 -7.13
N THR A 57 8.21 -20.09 -8.25
CA THR A 57 9.23 -20.31 -9.28
C THR A 57 9.41 -19.04 -10.12
N ASP A 58 10.56 -18.95 -10.79
CA ASP A 58 10.89 -17.82 -11.68
C ASP A 58 9.82 -17.64 -12.77
N ASP A 59 9.26 -18.74 -13.31
CA ASP A 59 8.20 -18.71 -14.31
C ASP A 59 6.92 -18.05 -13.79
N MET A 60 6.50 -18.35 -12.56
CA MET A 60 5.31 -17.72 -11.96
C MET A 60 5.53 -16.23 -11.70
N ILE A 61 6.76 -15.85 -11.33
CA ILE A 61 7.14 -14.45 -11.11
C ILE A 61 7.16 -13.71 -12.45
N ALA A 62 7.65 -14.34 -13.51
CA ALA A 62 7.60 -13.80 -14.87
C ALA A 62 6.15 -13.63 -15.33
N GLN A 63 5.28 -14.61 -15.08
CA GLN A 63 3.84 -14.52 -15.38
C GLN A 63 3.16 -13.35 -14.65
N LEU A 64 3.39 -13.20 -13.34
CA LEU A 64 2.87 -12.05 -12.59
C LEU A 64 3.41 -10.72 -13.13
N SER A 65 4.69 -10.68 -13.51
CA SER A 65 5.33 -9.48 -14.03
C SER A 65 4.70 -9.06 -15.36
N GLU A 66 4.53 -10.00 -16.29
CA GLU A 66 3.85 -9.78 -17.57
C GLU A 66 2.40 -9.32 -17.36
N LEU A 67 1.69 -9.93 -16.42
CA LEU A 67 0.32 -9.55 -16.08
C LEU A 67 0.24 -8.09 -15.58
N ARG A 68 1.17 -7.69 -14.71
CA ARG A 68 1.27 -6.31 -14.19
C ARG A 68 1.70 -5.28 -15.25
N LEU A 69 2.32 -5.72 -16.33
CA LEU A 69 2.69 -4.85 -17.45
C LEU A 69 1.54 -4.70 -18.45
N SER A 70 0.88 -5.80 -18.80
CA SER A 70 -0.21 -5.86 -19.77
C SER A 70 -1.54 -5.30 -19.24
N THR A 71 -1.81 -5.47 -17.94
CA THR A 71 -3.09 -5.08 -17.32
C THR A 71 -2.88 -3.95 -16.31
N LYS A 72 -3.47 -2.78 -16.59
CA LYS A 72 -3.28 -1.56 -15.77
C LYS A 72 -3.71 -1.74 -14.30
N THR A 73 -4.78 -2.50 -14.06
CA THR A 73 -5.35 -2.75 -12.73
C THR A 73 -4.65 -3.89 -11.99
N ALA A 74 -3.93 -4.79 -12.67
CA ALA A 74 -3.37 -5.99 -12.06
C ALA A 74 -2.35 -5.69 -10.95
N HIS A 75 -1.58 -4.60 -11.06
CA HIS A 75 -0.67 -4.20 -9.99
C HIS A 75 -1.44 -3.75 -8.74
N TRP A 76 -2.50 -2.96 -8.90
CA TRP A 76 -3.37 -2.59 -7.77
C TRP A 76 -4.00 -3.82 -7.12
N GLN A 77 -4.58 -4.71 -7.94
CA GLN A 77 -5.22 -5.93 -7.45
C GLN A 77 -4.23 -6.84 -6.71
N TRP A 78 -2.99 -6.93 -7.19
CA TRP A 78 -1.91 -7.66 -6.51
C TRP A 78 -1.60 -7.09 -5.12
N GLU A 79 -1.48 -5.76 -4.99
CA GLU A 79 -1.26 -5.12 -3.69
C GLU A 79 -2.43 -5.39 -2.74
N GLN A 80 -3.67 -5.29 -3.20
CA GLN A 80 -4.86 -5.59 -2.38
C GLN A 80 -4.90 -7.06 -1.96
N HIS A 81 -4.56 -7.98 -2.87
CA HIS A 81 -4.45 -9.40 -2.56
C HIS A 81 -3.40 -9.66 -1.49
N CYS A 82 -2.22 -9.06 -1.61
CA CYS A 82 -1.13 -9.20 -0.64
C CYS A 82 -1.47 -8.56 0.72
N ASN A 83 -2.18 -7.44 0.73
CA ASN A 83 -2.65 -6.82 1.98
C ASN A 83 -3.62 -7.75 2.71
N ARG A 84 -4.51 -8.46 1.99
CA ARG A 84 -5.48 -9.41 2.58
C ARG A 84 -4.85 -10.75 3.00
N THR A 85 -3.98 -11.33 2.17
CA THR A 85 -3.53 -12.72 2.32
C THR A 85 -2.09 -12.87 2.79
N ALA A 86 -1.27 -11.84 2.58
CA ALA A 86 0.18 -11.89 2.78
C ALA A 86 0.70 -10.84 3.78
N MET A 87 -0.18 -10.29 4.62
CA MET A 87 0.17 -9.32 5.67
C MET A 87 0.97 -8.13 5.09
N GLY A 88 0.57 -7.66 3.91
CA GLY A 88 1.18 -6.55 3.19
C GLY A 88 2.57 -6.83 2.60
N LEU A 89 2.99 -8.09 2.52
CA LEU A 89 4.21 -8.46 1.80
C LEU A 89 3.86 -8.62 0.31
N ALA A 90 4.32 -7.70 -0.53
CA ALA A 90 3.99 -7.69 -1.96
C ALA A 90 5.13 -8.18 -2.88
N ASN A 91 6.31 -8.47 -2.33
CA ASN A 91 7.44 -9.00 -3.11
C ASN A 91 7.24 -10.50 -3.39
N PRO A 92 7.00 -10.92 -4.64
CA PRO A 92 6.68 -12.32 -4.95
C PRO A 92 7.80 -13.30 -4.61
N TRP A 93 9.07 -12.87 -4.62
CA TRP A 93 10.22 -13.71 -4.24
C TRP A 93 10.26 -14.12 -2.77
N LYS A 94 9.48 -13.43 -1.93
CA LYS A 94 9.40 -13.67 -0.49
C LYS A 94 8.08 -14.32 -0.06
N LEU A 95 7.21 -14.61 -1.02
CA LEU A 95 5.89 -15.16 -0.74
C LEU A 95 5.85 -16.67 -0.98
N PRO A 96 5.06 -17.40 -0.18
CA PRO A 96 4.70 -18.77 -0.50
C PRO A 96 4.08 -18.86 -1.90
N VAL A 97 4.38 -19.94 -2.61
CA VAL A 97 3.86 -20.22 -3.96
C VAL A 97 2.33 -20.17 -4.01
N GLN A 98 1.67 -20.59 -2.92
CA GLN A 98 0.22 -20.63 -2.85
C GLN A 98 -0.41 -19.24 -2.96
N VAL A 99 0.18 -18.22 -2.33
CA VAL A 99 -0.33 -16.83 -2.41
C VAL A 99 -0.35 -16.33 -3.85
N LEU A 100 0.73 -16.65 -4.59
CA LEU A 100 0.88 -16.25 -5.98
C LEU A 100 -0.05 -17.04 -6.90
N ARG A 101 -0.20 -18.35 -6.65
CA ARG A 101 -1.13 -19.24 -7.36
C ARG A 101 -2.59 -18.80 -7.18
N ASP A 102 -2.99 -18.49 -5.95
CA ASP A 102 -4.34 -18.03 -5.63
C ASP A 102 -4.66 -16.72 -6.35
N PHE A 103 -3.70 -15.79 -6.38
CA PHE A 103 -3.88 -14.52 -7.10
C PHE A 103 -4.05 -14.73 -8.61
N LEU A 104 -3.15 -15.51 -9.23
CA LEU A 104 -3.20 -15.77 -10.67
C LEU A 104 -4.49 -16.51 -11.06
N ALA A 105 -4.95 -17.45 -10.23
CA ALA A 105 -6.21 -18.14 -10.41
C ALA A 105 -7.41 -17.18 -10.30
N ALA A 106 -7.47 -16.35 -9.25
CA ALA A 106 -8.54 -15.38 -9.05
C ALA A 106 -8.59 -14.34 -10.18
N HIS A 107 -7.42 -13.90 -10.68
CA HIS A 107 -7.35 -12.99 -11.83
C HIS A 107 -7.89 -13.67 -13.10
N ALA A 108 -7.47 -14.90 -13.39
CA ALA A 108 -7.91 -15.64 -14.57
C ALA A 108 -9.42 -15.94 -14.54
N ALA A 109 -9.99 -16.13 -13.34
CA ALA A 109 -11.42 -16.32 -13.15
C ALA A 109 -12.23 -15.02 -13.26
N GLY A 110 -11.59 -13.84 -13.20
CA GLY A 110 -12.29 -12.55 -13.13
C GLY A 110 -12.90 -12.26 -11.75
N ASP A 111 -12.47 -12.96 -10.70
CA ASP A 111 -12.99 -12.82 -9.33
C ASP A 111 -12.41 -11.59 -8.60
N LEU A 112 -11.42 -10.92 -9.21
CA LEU A 112 -10.82 -9.73 -8.65
C LEU A 112 -11.68 -8.49 -8.95
N GLU A 113 -11.83 -7.64 -7.94
CA GLU A 113 -12.55 -6.37 -8.05
C GLU A 113 -12.07 -5.56 -9.25
N GLU A 114 -13.01 -5.26 -10.16
CA GLU A 114 -12.77 -4.35 -11.26
C GLU A 114 -12.77 -2.92 -10.71
N VAL A 115 -11.67 -2.19 -10.96
CA VAL A 115 -11.51 -0.82 -10.51
C VAL A 115 -11.30 0.08 -11.72
N GLU A 116 -12.07 1.17 -11.76
CA GLU A 116 -11.83 2.22 -12.74
C GLU A 116 -10.50 2.91 -12.42
N ILE A 117 -9.62 2.99 -13.40
CA ILE A 117 -8.33 3.67 -13.29
C ILE A 117 -8.50 5.18 -13.46
N GLY A 118 -7.62 5.97 -12.84
CA GLY A 118 -7.64 7.42 -12.98
C GLY A 118 -7.63 7.88 -14.44
N SER A 119 -8.53 8.81 -14.78
CA SER A 119 -8.56 9.41 -16.11
C SER A 119 -7.25 10.14 -16.44
N GLU A 120 -6.93 10.28 -17.74
CA GLU A 120 -5.71 10.98 -18.19
C GLU A 120 -5.60 12.40 -17.63
N GLU A 121 -6.74 13.10 -17.48
CA GLU A 121 -6.77 14.42 -16.86
C GLU A 121 -6.30 14.37 -15.40
N MET A 122 -6.81 13.42 -14.60
CA MET A 122 -6.41 13.27 -13.19
C MET A 122 -4.94 12.90 -13.06
N VAL A 123 -4.46 11.99 -13.91
CA VAL A 123 -3.04 11.60 -14.00
C VAL A 123 -2.18 12.84 -14.26
N ASN A 124 -2.53 13.65 -15.26
CA ASN A 124 -1.83 14.88 -15.58
C ASN A 124 -1.85 15.91 -14.43
N GLN A 125 -2.94 16.00 -13.66
CA GLN A 125 -3.00 16.86 -12.48
C GLN A 125 -2.03 16.40 -11.38
N VAL A 126 -1.96 15.08 -11.13
CA VAL A 126 -0.98 14.52 -10.17
C VAL A 126 0.44 14.74 -10.64
N GLU A 127 0.75 14.52 -11.93
CA GLU A 127 2.09 14.75 -12.48
C GLU A 127 2.53 16.22 -12.36
N ARG A 128 1.62 17.16 -12.62
CA ARG A 128 1.89 18.59 -12.41
C ARG A 128 2.16 18.91 -10.93
N PHE A 129 1.47 18.25 -10.01
CA PHE A 129 1.73 18.41 -8.58
C PHE A 129 3.09 17.81 -8.17
N ARG A 130 3.42 16.61 -8.65
CA ARG A 130 4.70 15.94 -8.37
C ARG A 130 5.91 16.76 -8.83
N LYS A 131 5.76 17.66 -9.80
CA LYS A 131 6.83 18.58 -10.24
C LYS A 131 7.04 19.78 -9.30
N LYS A 132 6.14 20.05 -8.35
CA LYS A 132 6.28 21.15 -7.38
C LYS A 132 7.24 20.79 -6.24
N PRO A 133 7.88 21.78 -5.58
CA PRO A 133 8.67 21.54 -4.38
C PRO A 133 7.85 20.79 -3.31
N GLY A 134 8.37 19.67 -2.82
CA GLY A 134 7.69 18.80 -1.84
C GLY A 134 6.62 17.86 -2.42
N GLY A 135 6.22 18.04 -3.69
CA GLY A 135 5.20 17.23 -4.37
C GLY A 135 5.46 15.72 -4.35
N PRO A 136 6.67 15.24 -4.73
CA PRO A 136 6.98 13.80 -4.72
C PRO A 136 6.89 13.18 -3.33
N ARG A 137 7.33 13.90 -2.29
CA ARG A 137 7.29 13.43 -0.90
C ARG A 137 5.85 13.33 -0.39
N LEU A 138 5.01 14.31 -0.69
CA LEU A 138 3.58 14.28 -0.33
C LEU A 138 2.84 13.15 -1.03
N TRP A 139 3.10 12.93 -2.33
CA TRP A 139 2.55 11.80 -3.08
C TRP A 139 2.96 10.45 -2.48
N ALA A 140 4.26 10.24 -2.24
CA ALA A 140 4.76 9.01 -1.62
C ALA A 140 4.18 8.78 -0.22
N SER A 141 4.02 9.85 0.58
CA SER A 141 3.41 9.77 1.91
C SER A 141 1.93 9.37 1.83
N PHE A 142 1.18 9.97 0.91
CA PHE A 142 -0.23 9.63 0.67
C PHE A 142 -0.38 8.16 0.26
N LEU A 143 0.44 7.68 -0.68
CA LEU A 143 0.42 6.29 -1.11
C LEU A 143 0.76 5.32 0.02
N LYS A 144 1.72 5.67 0.89
CA LYS A 144 2.09 4.89 2.06
C LYS A 144 0.94 4.80 3.08
N GLU A 145 0.23 5.90 3.33
CA GLU A 145 -0.94 5.95 4.23
C GLU A 145 -2.09 5.07 3.72
N HIS A 146 -2.20 4.92 2.40
CA HIS A 146 -3.20 4.07 1.75
C HIS A 146 -2.70 2.65 1.41
N TYR A 147 -1.59 2.19 2.03
CA TYR A 147 -1.03 0.84 1.88
C TYR A 147 -0.61 0.45 0.45
N VAL A 148 -0.19 1.43 -0.36
CA VAL A 148 0.10 1.25 -1.80
C VAL A 148 1.50 1.81 -2.09
N SER A 149 2.50 1.28 -1.40
CA SER A 149 3.86 1.85 -1.51
C SER A 149 4.61 1.47 -2.78
N SER A 150 4.20 0.42 -3.49
CA SER A 150 4.94 -0.09 -4.66
C SER A 150 4.49 0.51 -5.99
N ILE A 151 3.32 1.19 -6.03
CA ILE A 151 2.77 1.82 -7.24
C ILE A 151 2.97 3.32 -7.13
N SER A 152 3.96 3.85 -7.86
CA SER A 152 4.20 5.31 -7.89
C SER A 152 3.51 6.02 -9.04
N ASP A 153 3.09 5.28 -10.06
CA ASP A 153 2.45 5.79 -11.27
C ASP A 153 0.94 6.02 -11.03
N PRO A 154 0.45 7.28 -11.07
CA PRO A 154 -0.96 7.57 -10.88
C PRO A 154 -1.88 6.94 -11.93
N GLY A 155 -1.39 6.64 -13.14
CA GLY A 155 -2.19 5.99 -14.20
C GLY A 155 -2.46 4.51 -13.95
N ARG A 156 -1.86 3.93 -12.92
CA ARG A 156 -2.06 2.54 -12.46
C ARG A 156 -2.85 2.44 -11.16
N LEU A 157 -3.36 3.58 -10.66
CA LEU A 157 -4.12 3.65 -9.42
C LEU A 157 -5.62 3.79 -9.73
N PRO A 158 -6.48 3.28 -8.83
CA PRO A 158 -7.92 3.50 -8.93
C PRO A 158 -8.25 5.00 -8.95
N GLU A 159 -9.23 5.38 -9.76
CA GLU A 159 -9.68 6.76 -9.89
C GLU A 159 -10.04 7.36 -8.53
N GLN A 160 -10.75 6.59 -7.70
CA GLN A 160 -11.17 7.04 -6.37
C GLN A 160 -9.96 7.47 -5.50
N LEU A 161 -8.84 6.74 -5.60
CA LEU A 161 -7.63 7.04 -4.83
C LEU A 161 -6.93 8.29 -5.38
N VAL A 162 -6.84 8.42 -6.70
CA VAL A 162 -6.27 9.60 -7.36
C VAL A 162 -7.10 10.85 -7.04
N ARG A 163 -8.42 10.75 -7.13
CA ARG A 163 -9.37 11.81 -6.78
C ARG A 163 -9.23 12.23 -5.33
N ARG A 164 -9.09 11.28 -4.39
CA ARG A 164 -8.88 11.56 -2.97
C ARG A 164 -7.57 12.32 -2.73
N PHE A 165 -6.50 11.95 -3.42
CA PHE A 165 -5.25 12.70 -3.36
C PHE A 165 -5.40 14.14 -3.86
N LEU A 166 -6.04 14.33 -5.03
CA LEU A 166 -6.25 15.65 -5.61
C LEU A 166 -7.11 16.56 -4.72
N ALA A 167 -8.09 15.99 -4.01
CA ALA A 167 -8.83 16.68 -2.96
C ALA A 167 -7.91 17.07 -1.79
N ASN A 168 -7.22 16.12 -1.17
CA ASN A 168 -6.33 16.37 -0.03
C ASN A 168 -5.19 17.36 -0.33
N ALA A 169 -4.69 17.38 -1.57
CA ALA A 169 -3.65 18.31 -2.01
C ALA A 169 -4.17 19.74 -2.27
N GLY A 170 -5.48 20.00 -2.09
CA GLY A 170 -6.12 21.28 -2.40
C GLY A 170 -6.12 21.60 -3.90
N LEU A 171 -6.00 20.57 -4.75
CA LEU A 171 -5.95 20.69 -6.21
C LEU A 171 -7.32 20.49 -6.85
N HIS A 172 -8.30 19.99 -6.09
CA HIS A 172 -9.64 19.81 -6.63
C HIS A 172 -10.27 21.18 -6.95
N PRO A 173 -10.79 21.41 -8.18
CA PRO A 173 -11.32 22.70 -8.60
C PRO A 173 -12.35 23.29 -7.63
N LYS A 174 -13.24 22.42 -7.11
CA LYS A 174 -14.28 22.81 -6.14
C LYS A 174 -13.72 23.27 -4.79
N GLU A 175 -12.60 22.70 -4.34
CA GLU A 175 -11.99 23.08 -3.07
C GLU A 175 -11.16 24.34 -3.17
N ARG A 176 -10.54 24.60 -4.34
CA ARG A 176 -9.90 25.90 -4.61
C ARG A 176 -10.91 27.03 -4.55
N LEU A 177 -12.11 26.83 -5.10
CA LEU A 177 -13.21 27.78 -5.00
C LEU A 177 -13.66 27.97 -3.55
N ARG A 178 -13.84 26.88 -2.79
CA ARG A 178 -14.25 26.95 -1.37
C ARG A 178 -13.22 27.69 -0.51
N SER A 179 -11.93 27.35 -0.66
CA SER A 179 -10.84 27.99 0.09
C SER A 179 -10.68 29.47 -0.30
N ALA A 180 -10.84 29.82 -1.57
CA ALA A 180 -10.87 31.21 -2.03
C ALA A 180 -12.08 31.99 -1.49
N LEU A 181 -13.27 31.37 -1.46
CA LEU A 181 -14.48 31.97 -0.92
C LEU A 181 -14.36 32.23 0.59
N VAL A 182 -13.83 31.27 1.35
CA VAL A 182 -13.56 31.44 2.80
C VAL A 182 -12.59 32.59 3.04
N LYS A 183 -11.48 32.65 2.30
CA LYS A 183 -10.53 33.78 2.41
C LYS A 183 -11.15 35.12 2.02
N ARG A 184 -12.07 35.14 1.05
CA ARG A 184 -12.80 36.35 0.65
C ARG A 184 -13.75 36.80 1.75
N LEU A 185 -14.58 35.90 2.28
CA LEU A 185 -15.50 36.18 3.38
C LEU A 185 -14.75 36.67 4.62
N GLN A 186 -13.59 36.09 4.95
CA GLN A 186 -12.75 36.54 6.07
C GLN A 186 -12.14 37.94 5.87
N ARG A 187 -11.99 38.43 4.62
CA ARG A 187 -11.56 39.80 4.35
C ARG A 187 -12.71 40.80 4.38
N GLU A 188 -13.89 40.36 3.94
CA GLU A 188 -15.10 41.18 3.88
C GLU A 188 -15.76 41.32 5.26
N LEU A 189 -15.69 40.29 6.12
CA LEU A 189 -16.03 40.37 7.54
C LEU A 189 -14.91 41.08 8.30
N LYS A 190 -14.96 42.40 8.36
CA LYS A 190 -14.09 43.17 9.26
C LYS A 190 -14.51 42.89 10.71
N PRO A 191 -13.57 42.68 11.64
CA PRO A 191 -13.87 42.52 13.07
C PRO A 191 -14.63 43.70 13.69
N GLU A 192 -14.62 44.85 13.03
CA GLU A 192 -15.19 46.12 13.49
C GLU A 192 -16.73 46.15 13.47
N ASP A 193 -17.39 45.19 12.80
CA ASP A 193 -18.86 45.11 12.72
C ASP A 193 -19.49 44.17 13.76
N ILE A 194 -18.70 43.55 14.65
CA ILE A 194 -19.22 42.70 15.73
C ILE A 194 -19.42 43.56 16.98
N VAL A 195 -20.57 44.23 17.04
CA VAL A 195 -21.04 44.88 18.28
C VAL A 195 -21.50 43.79 19.24
N TYR A 196 -20.75 43.59 20.33
CA TYR A 196 -21.21 42.78 21.45
C TYR A 196 -22.12 43.65 22.32
N GLU A 197 -23.43 43.39 22.27
CA GLU A 197 -24.41 43.86 23.27
C GLU A 197 -24.49 42.91 24.47
#